data_AF-A0A3N5VDF0-F1
#
_entry.id   AF-A0A3N5VDF0-F1
#
_cell.length_a   1.000
_cell.length_b   1.000
_cell.length_c   1.000
_cell.angle_alpha   90.00
_cell.angle_beta   90.00
_cell.angle_gamma   90.00
#
_symmetry.space_group_name_H-M   'P 1'
#
loop_
_entity.id
_entity.type
_entity.pdbx_description
1 polymer ?
#
loop_
_entity_poly.entity_id
_entity_poly.type
_entity_poly.pdbx_seq_one_letter_code
_entity_poly.pdbx_strand_id
1 'polypeptide(L)'
;MPFKENLQAKIKLDRLFQSLVSTTREPPGRRWLDKELTKELLAGTDFEYKKVRGLHLYVRPLEGEIMEVAVLDNELPIYHTTVDDVTLRKSPYWQQMFSIRNVRKIMNDHDVIASKGKESLKRLHANALALLDLTYTRDDLAPLLEDARRGVEKKSTSQIQESLDLFLELLGFQPLSLEVLEPGFQS
;
A
#
# COMPACT_ATOMS: atom_id res chain seq x y z
N MET A 1 12.53 1.96 15.09
CA MET A 1 11.41 1.49 15.92
C MET A 1 11.83 0.18 16.57
N PRO A 2 11.42 -0.14 17.80
CA PRO A 2 11.59 -1.46 18.41
C PRO A 2 10.94 -2.55 17.54
N PHE A 3 11.45 -3.79 17.65
CA PHE A 3 10.94 -4.93 16.88
C PHE A 3 9.41 -5.10 16.98
N LYS A 4 8.85 -4.99 18.18
CA LYS A 4 7.39 -5.07 18.42
C LYS A 4 6.63 -4.06 17.56
N GLU A 5 7.09 -2.81 17.48
CA GLU A 5 6.44 -1.76 16.71
C GLU A 5 6.54 -2.01 15.20
N ASN A 6 7.69 -2.48 14.71
CA ASN A 6 7.85 -2.87 13.30
C ASN A 6 6.93 -4.03 12.94
N LEU A 7 6.79 -5.03 13.82
CA LEU A 7 5.90 -6.16 13.61
C LEU A 7 4.42 -5.73 13.60
N GLN A 8 4.03 -4.82 14.48
CA GLN A 8 2.69 -4.21 14.45
C GLN A 8 2.45 -3.43 13.16
N ALA A 9 3.45 -2.67 12.71
CA ALA A 9 3.37 -1.92 11.46
C ALA A 9 3.20 -2.86 10.26
N LYS A 10 3.93 -3.99 10.22
CA LYS A 10 3.78 -5.03 9.21
C LYS A 10 2.35 -5.57 9.16
N ILE A 11 1.80 -6.02 10.30
CA ILE A 11 0.44 -6.58 10.38
C ILE A 11 -0.59 -5.55 9.87
N LYS A 12 -0.43 -4.27 10.25
CA LYS A 12 -1.29 -3.18 9.78
C LYS A 12 -1.18 -2.99 8.26
N LEU A 13 0.04 -2.95 7.71
CA LEU A 13 0.27 -2.83 6.27
C LEU A 13 -0.34 -3.99 5.49
N ASP A 14 -0.21 -5.23 5.97
CA ASP A 14 -0.77 -6.41 5.33
C ASP A 14 -2.31 -6.37 5.33
N ARG A 15 -2.92 -6.02 6.48
CA ARG A 15 -4.39 -5.83 6.59
C ARG A 15 -4.90 -4.70 5.68
N LEU A 16 -4.17 -3.60 5.61
CA LEU A 16 -4.47 -2.46 4.74
C LEU A 16 -4.41 -2.86 3.26
N PHE A 17 -3.35 -3.57 2.87
CA PHE A 17 -3.18 -4.06 1.51
C PHE A 17 -4.29 -5.04 1.12
N GLN A 18 -4.67 -5.99 2.00
CA GLN A 18 -5.78 -6.91 1.74
C GLN A 18 -7.13 -6.18 1.62
N SER A 19 -7.36 -5.16 2.46
CA SER A 19 -8.53 -4.28 2.35
C SER A 19 -8.55 -3.55 1.00
N LEU A 20 -7.42 -3.01 0.56
CA LEU A 20 -7.30 -2.34 -0.75
C LEU A 20 -7.55 -3.30 -1.92
N VAL A 21 -6.97 -4.51 -1.88
CA VAL A 21 -7.15 -5.51 -2.93
C VAL A 21 -8.60 -5.99 -3.02
N SER A 22 -9.26 -6.21 -1.88
CA SER A 22 -10.66 -6.66 -1.81
C SER A 22 -11.67 -5.57 -2.19
N THR A 23 -11.39 -4.31 -1.84
CA THR A 23 -12.26 -3.18 -2.18
C THR A 23 -12.05 -2.68 -3.62
N THR A 24 -10.89 -2.95 -4.22
CA THR A 24 -10.63 -2.69 -5.64
C THR A 24 -11.49 -3.60 -6.51
N ARG A 25 -12.69 -3.13 -6.86
CA ARG A 25 -13.56 -3.83 -7.82
C ARG A 25 -12.97 -3.69 -9.23
N GLU A 26 -12.90 -4.79 -9.97
CA GLU A 26 -12.62 -4.84 -11.41
C GLU A 26 -13.89 -5.17 -12.21
N PRO A 27 -14.96 -4.35 -12.18
CA PRO A 27 -16.01 -4.48 -13.18
C PRO A 27 -15.46 -4.00 -14.53
N PRO A 28 -15.97 -4.52 -15.66
CA PRO A 28 -15.62 -4.00 -16.96
C PRO A 28 -15.98 -2.51 -17.04
N GLY A 29 -14.97 -1.65 -17.20
CA GLY A 29 -15.14 -0.22 -17.53
C GLY A 29 -15.03 0.79 -16.38
N ARG A 30 -14.90 0.38 -15.11
CA ARG A 30 -14.56 1.31 -14.01
C ARG A 30 -13.68 0.64 -12.96
N ARG A 31 -12.42 1.03 -12.88
CA ARG A 31 -11.56 0.67 -11.75
C ARG A 31 -11.86 1.64 -10.60
N TRP A 32 -12.24 1.10 -9.46
CA TRP A 32 -12.45 1.91 -8.25
C TRP A 32 -11.28 1.69 -7.29
N LEU A 33 -10.67 2.79 -6.83
CA LEU A 33 -9.58 2.81 -5.87
C LEU A 33 -10.03 3.59 -4.64
N ASP A 34 -9.90 3.00 -3.46
CA ASP A 34 -10.11 3.72 -2.20
C ASP A 34 -8.96 4.70 -1.98
N LYS A 35 -9.20 5.99 -2.20
CA LYS A 35 -8.18 7.03 -2.09
C LYS A 35 -7.69 7.21 -0.66
N GLU A 36 -8.53 7.03 0.35
CA GLU A 36 -8.12 7.24 1.74
C GLU A 36 -7.24 6.09 2.23
N LEU A 37 -7.65 4.84 1.96
CA LEU A 37 -6.80 3.68 2.27
C LEU A 37 -5.48 3.70 1.47
N THR A 38 -5.50 4.18 0.23
CA THR A 38 -4.28 4.31 -0.58
C THR A 38 -3.33 5.36 -0.02
N LYS A 39 -3.86 6.49 0.50
CA LYS A 39 -3.03 7.49 1.20
C LYS A 39 -2.39 6.91 2.45
N GLU A 40 -3.12 6.09 3.21
CA GLU A 40 -2.58 5.41 4.37
C GLU A 40 -1.43 4.46 3.98
N LEU A 41 -1.57 3.72 2.87
CA LEU A 41 -0.50 2.85 2.37
C LEU A 41 0.74 3.67 1.96
N LEU A 42 0.53 4.78 1.25
CA LEU A 42 1.59 5.69 0.81
C LEU A 42 2.30 6.37 1.98
N ALA A 43 1.60 6.64 3.09
CA ALA A 43 2.21 7.18 4.31
C ALA A 43 3.22 6.22 4.95
N GLY A 44 3.11 4.92 4.68
CA GLY A 44 4.10 3.90 5.07
C GLY A 44 5.27 3.75 4.11
N THR A 45 5.33 4.55 3.03
CA THR A 45 6.41 4.52 2.04
C THR A 45 7.32 5.74 2.16
N ASP A 46 8.41 5.73 1.39
CA ASP A 46 9.37 6.82 1.24
C ASP A 46 8.98 7.81 0.12
N PHE A 47 7.75 7.73 -0.39
CA PHE A 47 7.26 8.67 -1.40
C PHE A 47 6.92 10.03 -0.77
N GLU A 48 7.38 11.09 -1.42
CA GLU A 48 7.03 12.45 -1.07
C GLU A 48 5.75 12.90 -1.77
N TYR A 49 4.82 13.47 -1.00
CA TYR A 49 3.61 14.03 -1.57
C TYR A 49 3.87 15.37 -2.28
N LYS A 50 3.35 15.51 -3.51
CA LYS A 50 3.36 16.76 -4.29
C LYS A 50 1.99 17.00 -4.93
N LYS A 51 1.47 18.22 -4.80
CA LYS A 51 0.27 18.66 -5.53
C LYS A 51 0.68 19.51 -6.72
N VAL A 52 0.40 19.04 -7.94
CA VAL A 52 0.80 19.74 -9.18
C VAL A 52 -0.36 19.75 -10.17
N ARG A 53 -0.75 20.93 -10.64
CA ARG A 53 -1.88 21.12 -11.60
C ARG A 53 -3.17 20.38 -11.20
N GLY A 54 -3.48 20.39 -9.90
CA GLY A 54 -4.65 19.71 -9.33
C GLY A 54 -4.50 18.21 -9.12
N LEU A 55 -3.40 17.59 -9.58
CA LEU A 55 -3.10 16.18 -9.36
C LEU A 55 -2.41 15.97 -8.01
N HIS A 56 -2.84 14.95 -7.29
CA HIS A 56 -2.20 14.41 -6.10
C HIS A 56 -1.16 13.37 -6.51
N LEU A 57 0.11 13.78 -6.51
CA LEU A 57 1.25 12.97 -6.89
C LEU A 57 2.02 12.54 -5.65
N TYR A 58 2.60 11.36 -5.74
CA TYR A 58 3.57 10.84 -4.78
C TYR A 58 4.83 10.51 -5.57
N VAL A 59 5.97 11.05 -5.17
CA VAL A 59 7.20 10.98 -5.95
C VAL A 59 8.36 10.42 -5.14
N ARG A 60 9.22 9.65 -5.78
CA ARG A 60 10.47 9.14 -5.21
C ARG A 60 11.59 9.22 -6.26
N PRO A 61 12.81 9.67 -5.92
CA PRO A 61 13.91 9.71 -6.89
C PRO A 61 14.33 8.30 -7.31
N LEU A 62 14.67 8.14 -8.61
CA LEU A 62 15.29 6.92 -9.14
C LEU A 62 16.73 7.21 -9.58
N GLU A 63 16.91 7.83 -10.75
CA GLU A 63 18.23 8.14 -11.30
C GLU A 63 18.18 9.46 -12.09
N GLY A 64 19.12 10.37 -11.79
CA GLY A 64 19.15 11.70 -12.40
C GLY A 64 17.86 12.48 -12.14
N GLU A 65 17.22 12.95 -13.21
CA GLU A 65 15.91 13.65 -13.15
C GLU A 65 14.71 12.70 -13.18
N ILE A 66 14.94 11.40 -13.38
CA ILE A 66 13.87 10.40 -13.45
C ILE A 66 13.39 10.08 -12.05
N MET A 67 12.07 10.20 -11.87
CA MET A 67 11.38 9.92 -10.63
C MET A 67 10.43 8.74 -10.84
N GLU A 68 10.18 8.00 -9.77
CA GLU A 68 9.00 7.15 -9.65
C GLU A 68 7.83 8.02 -9.21
N VAL A 69 6.80 8.15 -10.04
CA VAL A 69 5.66 9.05 -9.83
C VAL A 69 4.37 8.25 -9.78
N ALA A 70 3.78 8.11 -8.60
CA ALA A 70 2.46 7.54 -8.39
C ALA A 70 1.38 8.62 -8.46
N VAL A 71 0.34 8.39 -9.27
CA VAL A 71 -0.74 9.38 -9.49
C VAL A 71 -2.03 8.90 -8.83
N LEU A 72 -2.37 9.47 -7.66
CA LEU A 72 -3.51 9.02 -6.87
C LEU A 72 -4.86 9.21 -7.58
N ASP A 73 -4.99 10.28 -8.37
CA ASP A 73 -6.28 10.66 -8.99
C ASP A 73 -6.66 9.82 -10.21
N ASN A 74 -5.74 9.02 -10.75
CA ASN A 74 -5.87 8.37 -12.05
C ASN A 74 -5.81 6.84 -11.95
N GLU A 75 -6.35 6.24 -10.89
CA GLU A 75 -6.29 4.78 -10.62
C GLU A 75 -4.87 4.28 -10.27
N LEU A 76 -4.07 5.15 -9.65
CA LEU A 76 -2.73 4.85 -9.14
C LEU A 76 -1.74 4.24 -10.17
N PRO A 77 -1.62 4.78 -11.40
CA PRO A 77 -0.51 4.46 -12.25
C PRO A 77 0.79 4.95 -11.61
N ILE A 78 1.85 4.15 -11.74
CA ILE A 78 3.20 4.52 -11.37
C ILE A 78 4.00 4.71 -12.65
N TYR A 79 4.66 5.86 -12.79
CA TYR A 79 5.48 6.23 -13.93
C TYR A 79 6.95 6.33 -13.55
N HIS A 80 7.85 6.03 -14.49
CA HIS A 80 9.29 6.30 -14.38
C HIS A 80 9.67 7.41 -15.35
N THR A 81 9.46 8.65 -14.93
CA THR A 81 9.68 9.85 -15.76
C THR A 81 9.70 11.09 -14.87
N THR A 82 9.74 12.29 -15.45
CA THR A 82 9.68 13.54 -14.71
C THR A 82 8.24 13.90 -14.32
N VAL A 83 8.08 14.69 -13.26
CA VAL A 83 6.77 15.23 -12.85
C VAL A 83 6.13 16.05 -13.98
N ASP A 84 6.94 16.78 -14.75
CA ASP A 84 6.46 17.56 -15.89
C ASP A 84 5.92 16.68 -17.03
N ASP A 85 6.56 15.54 -17.31
CA ASP A 85 6.06 14.60 -18.32
C ASP A 85 4.75 13.92 -17.85
N VAL A 86 4.63 13.57 -16.56
CA VAL A 86 3.37 13.05 -16.00
C VAL A 86 2.25 14.09 -16.07
N THR A 87 2.53 15.35 -15.70
CA THR A 87 1.51 16.41 -15.72
C THR A 87 1.12 16.76 -17.15
N LEU A 88 2.05 16.76 -18.12
CA LEU A 88 1.73 16.87 -19.53
C LEU A 88 0.76 15.77 -19.99
N ARG A 89 0.96 14.52 -19.54
CA ARG A 89 0.12 13.38 -19.95
C ARG A 89 -1.25 13.34 -19.28
N LYS A 90 -1.37 13.80 -18.02
CA LYS A 90 -2.61 13.66 -17.23
C LYS A 90 -3.41 14.95 -17.03
N SER A 91 -2.75 16.11 -17.09
CA SER A 91 -3.35 17.43 -16.94
C SER A 91 -2.65 18.45 -17.87
N PRO A 92 -2.70 18.23 -19.21
CA PRO A 92 -2.09 19.15 -20.17
C PRO A 92 -2.80 20.50 -20.18
N TYR A 93 -2.05 21.58 -20.33
CA TYR A 93 -2.64 22.85 -20.73
C TYR A 93 -3.13 22.78 -22.18
N TRP A 94 -4.21 23.50 -22.49
CA TRP A 94 -4.75 23.57 -23.85
C TRP A 94 -3.69 23.91 -24.91
N GLN A 95 -2.78 24.84 -24.59
CA GLN A 95 -1.69 25.23 -25.49
C GLN A 95 -0.75 24.05 -25.82
N GLN A 96 -0.52 23.16 -24.86
CA GLN A 96 0.36 22.00 -25.03
C GLN A 96 -0.27 20.96 -25.97
N MET A 97 -1.60 20.97 -26.14
CA MET A 97 -2.34 20.05 -27.01
C MET A 97 -2.23 20.41 -28.51
N PHE A 98 -1.74 21.60 -28.87
CA PHE A 98 -1.54 21.96 -30.29
C PHE A 98 -0.30 21.32 -30.92
N SER A 99 0.65 20.82 -30.11
CA SER A 99 1.82 20.11 -30.60
C SER A 99 1.50 18.65 -30.87
N ILE A 100 1.59 18.21 -32.14
CA ILE A 100 1.37 16.80 -32.54
C ILE A 100 2.28 15.85 -31.73
N ARG A 101 3.52 16.28 -31.43
CA ARG A 101 4.44 15.51 -30.59
C ARG A 101 3.88 15.31 -29.17
N ASN A 102 3.34 16.36 -28.56
CA ASN A 102 2.76 16.28 -27.22
C ASN A 102 1.49 15.43 -27.20
N VAL A 103 0.63 15.57 -28.23
CA VAL A 103 -0.58 14.75 -28.37
C VAL A 103 -0.22 13.26 -28.42
N ARG A 104 0.83 12.88 -29.17
CA ARG A 104 1.31 11.49 -29.21
C ARG A 104 1.74 10.99 -27.81
N LYS A 105 2.45 11.81 -27.04
CA LYS A 105 2.84 11.46 -25.65
C LYS A 105 1.64 11.32 -24.71
N ILE A 106 0.65 12.20 -24.83
CA ILE A 106 -0.57 12.17 -24.01
C ILE A 106 -1.37 10.89 -24.30
N MET A 107 -1.44 10.49 -25.57
CA MET A 107 -2.21 9.33 -26.01
C MET A 107 -1.53 7.98 -25.70
N ASN A 108 -0.21 7.93 -25.65
CA ASN A 108 0.53 6.68 -25.44
C ASN A 108 1.49 6.84 -24.24
N ASP A 109 1.21 6.14 -23.14
CA ASP A 109 2.02 6.16 -21.92
C ASP A 109 2.77 4.84 -21.64
N HIS A 110 2.79 3.91 -22.60
CA HIS A 110 3.45 2.62 -22.46
C HIS A 110 4.97 2.72 -22.31
N ASP A 111 5.56 3.82 -22.80
CA ASP A 111 7.00 4.09 -22.73
C ASP A 111 7.47 4.46 -21.32
N VAL A 112 6.58 4.98 -20.47
CA VAL A 112 6.92 5.53 -19.15
C VAL A 112 6.17 4.87 -17.99
N ILE A 113 5.12 4.10 -18.27
CA ILE A 113 4.35 3.42 -17.22
C ILE A 113 5.11 2.20 -16.68
N ALA A 114 5.30 2.16 -15.36
CA ALA A 114 5.87 1.01 -14.65
C ALA A 114 4.78 0.02 -14.21
N SER A 115 3.67 0.51 -13.64
CA SER A 115 2.57 -0.34 -13.16
C SER A 115 1.23 0.41 -13.10
N LYS A 116 0.12 -0.32 -13.04
CA LYS A 116 -1.25 0.24 -12.91
C LYS A 116 -2.11 -0.54 -11.90
N GLY A 117 -2.82 0.17 -11.04
CA GLY A 117 -3.76 -0.33 -10.02
C GLY A 117 -3.23 -1.47 -9.14
N LYS A 118 -3.77 -2.71 -9.21
CA LYS A 118 -3.36 -3.82 -8.30
C LYS A 118 -1.85 -4.05 -8.28
N GLU A 119 -1.18 -3.98 -9.43
CA GLU A 119 0.28 -4.10 -9.50
C GLU A 119 0.99 -2.91 -8.84
N SER A 120 0.43 -1.70 -8.97
CA SER A 120 0.94 -0.53 -8.23
C SER A 120 0.75 -0.69 -6.72
N LEU A 121 -0.39 -1.20 -6.27
CA LEU A 121 -0.64 -1.46 -4.85
C LEU A 121 0.35 -2.49 -4.29
N LYS A 122 0.59 -3.59 -5.00
CA LYS A 122 1.61 -4.59 -4.63
C LYS A 122 3.00 -3.96 -4.50
N ARG A 123 3.37 -3.12 -5.47
CA ARG A 123 4.66 -2.43 -5.49
C ARG A 123 4.81 -1.47 -4.31
N LEU A 124 3.78 -0.68 -4.00
CA LEU A 124 3.77 0.23 -2.85
C LEU A 124 3.82 -0.52 -1.51
N HIS A 125 3.07 -1.62 -1.39
CA HIS A 125 3.10 -2.48 -0.20
C HIS A 125 4.48 -3.10 0.00
N ALA A 126 5.10 -3.64 -1.05
CA ALA A 126 6.47 -4.16 -0.99
C ALA A 126 7.49 -3.07 -0.59
N ASN A 127 7.35 -1.85 -1.13
CA ASN A 127 8.18 -0.71 -0.75
C ASN A 127 8.00 -0.36 0.74
N ALA A 128 6.75 -0.28 1.23
CA ALA A 128 6.47 0.02 2.64
C ALA A 128 7.04 -1.07 3.57
N LEU A 129 6.89 -2.34 3.21
CA LEU A 129 7.46 -3.45 3.95
C LEU A 129 8.99 -3.41 4.01
N ALA A 130 9.65 -3.02 2.91
CA ALA A 130 11.11 -2.94 2.84
C ALA A 130 11.70 -1.85 3.77
N LEU A 131 10.89 -0.89 4.21
CA LEU A 131 11.30 0.15 5.16
C LEU A 131 11.21 -0.30 6.63
N LEU A 132 10.55 -1.43 6.90
CA LEU A 132 10.44 -1.98 8.25
C LEU A 132 11.66 -2.84 8.58
N ASP A 133 12.22 -2.61 9.77
CA ASP A 133 13.24 -3.51 10.32
C ASP A 133 12.57 -4.67 11.08
N LEU A 134 12.44 -5.80 10.38
CA LEU A 134 11.85 -7.02 10.92
C LEU A 134 12.91 -8.01 11.40
N THR A 135 14.17 -7.60 11.46
CA THR A 135 15.22 -8.42 12.08
C THR A 135 15.03 -8.45 13.60
N TYR A 136 15.26 -9.61 14.21
CA TYR A 136 15.12 -9.76 15.65
C TYR A 136 16.09 -10.78 16.22
N THR A 137 16.40 -10.59 17.49
CA THR A 137 17.16 -11.50 18.33
C THR A 137 16.24 -12.15 19.37
N ARG A 138 16.77 -13.09 20.14
CA ARG A 138 16.01 -13.70 21.24
C ARG A 138 15.59 -12.68 22.30
N ASP A 139 16.42 -11.68 22.55
CA ASP A 139 16.17 -10.67 23.58
C ASP A 139 14.99 -9.75 23.18
N ASP A 140 14.83 -9.51 21.88
CA ASP A 140 13.70 -8.74 21.32
C ASP A 140 12.35 -9.43 21.54
N LEU A 141 12.33 -10.74 21.80
CA LEU A 141 11.11 -11.49 22.09
C LEU A 141 10.67 -11.39 23.56
N ALA A 142 11.58 -11.07 24.48
CA ALA A 142 11.26 -11.02 25.91
C ALA A 142 10.16 -9.99 26.24
N PRO A 143 10.16 -8.77 25.67
CA PRO A 143 9.06 -7.82 25.87
C PRO A 143 7.70 -8.34 25.36
N LEU A 144 7.67 -9.08 24.24
CA LEU A 144 6.43 -9.63 23.69
C LEU A 144 5.83 -10.69 24.63
N LEU A 145 6.68 -11.55 25.20
CA LEU A 145 6.26 -12.58 26.15
C LEU A 145 5.74 -11.97 27.46
N GLU A 146 6.40 -10.93 27.94
CA GLU A 146 6.03 -10.23 29.15
C GLU A 146 4.68 -9.50 29.00
N ASP A 147 4.46 -8.83 27.87
CA ASP A 147 3.16 -8.21 27.55
C ASP A 147 2.04 -9.25 27.47
N ALA A 148 2.31 -10.42 26.88
CA ALA A 148 1.34 -11.51 26.79
C ALA A 148 0.96 -12.06 28.18
N ARG A 149 1.95 -12.32 29.04
CA ARG A 149 1.71 -12.76 30.43
C ARG A 149 0.87 -11.76 31.19
N ARG A 150 1.24 -10.48 31.11
CA ARG A 150 0.52 -9.38 31.75
C ARG A 150 -0.92 -9.28 31.26
N GLY A 151 -1.16 -9.46 29.96
CA GLY A 151 -2.50 -9.49 29.39
C GLY A 151 -3.37 -10.58 30.00
N VAL A 152 -2.81 -11.79 30.17
CA VAL A 152 -3.49 -12.92 30.81
C VAL A 152 -3.75 -12.66 32.29
N GLU A 153 -2.76 -12.21 33.05
CA GLU A 153 -2.88 -11.88 34.47
C GLU A 153 -3.98 -10.83 34.72
N LYS A 154 -4.03 -9.80 33.87
CA LYS A 154 -5.04 -8.75 33.94
C LYS A 154 -6.39 -9.14 33.35
N LYS A 155 -6.51 -10.34 32.77
CA LYS A 155 -7.69 -10.79 32.00
C LYS A 155 -8.11 -9.79 30.93
N SER A 156 -7.13 -9.10 30.33
CA SER A 156 -7.37 -8.08 29.31
C SER A 156 -7.46 -8.73 27.95
N THR A 157 -8.68 -8.84 27.42
CA THR A 157 -8.94 -9.43 26.10
C THR A 157 -8.20 -8.72 24.98
N SER A 158 -8.10 -7.39 25.03
CA SER A 158 -7.37 -6.60 24.03
C SER A 158 -5.86 -6.88 24.05
N GLN A 159 -5.22 -6.95 25.22
CA GLN A 159 -3.79 -7.25 25.33
C GLN A 159 -3.47 -8.69 24.91
N ILE A 160 -4.36 -9.63 25.27
CA ILE A 160 -4.24 -11.02 24.83
C ILE A 160 -4.34 -11.11 23.31
N GLN A 161 -5.32 -10.44 22.70
CA GLN A 161 -5.50 -10.43 21.25
C GLN A 161 -4.31 -9.79 20.53
N GLU A 162 -3.81 -8.64 21.00
CA GLU A 162 -2.62 -8.00 20.44
C GLU A 162 -1.41 -8.94 20.48
N SER A 163 -1.19 -9.60 21.61
CA SER A 163 -0.08 -10.54 21.77
C SER A 163 -0.21 -11.75 20.84
N LEU A 164 -1.43 -12.31 20.71
CA LEU A 164 -1.69 -13.40 19.78
C LEU A 164 -1.46 -13.00 18.32
N ASP A 165 -1.94 -11.84 17.90
CA ASP A 165 -1.71 -11.32 16.54
C ASP A 165 -0.21 -11.25 16.23
N LEU A 166 0.61 -10.76 17.18
CA LEU A 166 2.07 -10.70 17.03
C LEU A 166 2.73 -12.08 16.93
N PHE A 167 2.32 -13.04 17.77
CA PHE A 167 2.89 -14.39 17.73
C PHE A 167 2.47 -15.16 16.48
N LEU A 168 1.22 -15.01 16.03
CA LEU A 168 0.75 -15.62 14.79
C LEU A 168 1.58 -15.14 13.61
N GLU A 169 1.85 -13.83 13.54
CA GLU A 169 2.70 -13.24 12.50
C GLU A 169 4.14 -13.78 12.56
N LEU A 170 4.75 -13.79 13.75
CA LEU A 170 6.11 -14.32 13.96
C LEU A 170 6.27 -15.78 13.52
N LEU A 171 5.24 -16.58 13.76
CA LEU A 171 5.23 -18.01 13.45
C LEU A 171 4.76 -18.29 12.01
N GLY A 172 4.37 -17.25 11.25
CA GLY A 172 3.88 -17.39 9.89
C GLY A 172 2.53 -18.11 9.80
N PHE A 173 1.73 -18.08 10.87
CA PHE A 173 0.39 -18.65 10.83
C PHE A 173 -0.52 -17.80 9.95
N GLN A 174 -1.16 -18.45 8.98
CA GLN A 174 -2.19 -17.81 8.17
C GLN A 174 -3.58 -18.03 8.78
N PRO A 175 -4.48 -17.04 8.70
CA PRO A 175 -5.87 -17.23 9.09
C PRO A 175 -6.47 -18.37 8.28
N LEU A 176 -7.01 -19.36 8.96
CA LEU A 176 -7.83 -20.37 8.31
C LEU A 176 -9.12 -19.68 7.85
N SER A 177 -9.32 -19.59 6.53
CA SER A 177 -10.65 -19.33 5.96
C SER A 177 -11.50 -20.57 6.20
N LEU A 178 -12.08 -20.66 7.39
CA LEU A 178 -13.17 -21.57 7.63
C LEU A 178 -14.35 -21.03 6.84
N GLU A 179 -14.58 -21.57 5.64
CA GLU A 179 -15.91 -21.53 5.05
C GLU A 179 -16.85 -22.04 6.13
N VAL A 180 -17.65 -21.14 6.69
CA VAL A 180 -18.68 -21.50 7.64
C VAL A 180 -19.55 -22.49 6.90
N LEU A 181 -19.40 -23.77 7.22
CA LEU A 181 -20.41 -24.78 6.97
C LEU A 181 -21.65 -24.27 7.71
N GLU A 182 -22.49 -23.50 7.01
CA GLU A 182 -23.84 -23.24 7.47
C GLU A 182 -24.43 -24.62 7.76
N PRO A 183 -24.75 -24.95 9.04
CA PRO A 183 -25.51 -26.14 9.29
C PRO A 183 -26.87 -25.88 8.65
N GLY A 184 -27.14 -26.58 7.55
CA GLY A 184 -28.43 -26.56 6.89
C GLY A 184 -29.52 -26.87 7.91
N PHE A 185 -30.17 -25.82 8.41
CA PHE A 185 -31.44 -25.91 9.10
C PHE A 185 -32.51 -26.08 8.03
N GLN A 186 -32.80 -27.33 7.70
CA GLN A 186 -34.10 -27.73 7.14
C GLN A 186 -34.51 -29.03 7.83
N SER A 187 -35.37 -28.89 8.84
CA SER A 187 -36.32 -29.93 9.27
C SER A 187 -37.64 -29.70 8.54
#